data_AF-A0A7X9A315-F1
#
_entry.id   AF-A0A7X9A315-F1
#
_cell.length_a   1.000
_cell.length_b   1.000
_cell.length_c   1.000
_cell.angle_alpha   90.00
_cell.angle_beta   90.00
_cell.angle_gamma   90.00
#
_symmetry.space_group_name_H-M   'P 1'
#
loop_
_entity.id
_entity.type
_entity.pdbx_description
1 polymer ?
#
loop_
_entity_poly.entity_id
_entity_poly.type
_entity_poly.pdbx_seq_one_letter_code
_entity_poly.pdbx_strand_id
1 'polypeptide(L)'
;MNKKALLIFLVLIIFITLPLVGCQKQKVPNLVINEVMASNGETITDAAGDYEDWLEIYNPSEEAIDLKGYYLSDKEDHLTRWQFPESVIIEAGGYLLVWASGKDKVEEGEVHTNFSINIDGETLTLTMPDGKTIVDQVKLKNIPRDVSSGRYPDGSEDWHFYMEGTSTPGSKNQEPLDSLEAPSFSHRGGFYTQEFALMLTTEEEGDIYYTLDGSEPDPVRNPQNTLLYTEPIKIKDQTSSPNEISTIPTISKEIRHKWQAPKEKLFKGTVVRAKTIGEELSSKVVTHTYFITLEGAERYSLPVLSLATNKDNLFDWEKGIYVGGKIFEEYLEENP
;
A
#
# COMPACT_ATOMS: atom_id res chain seq x y z
N MET A 1 -86.34 -0.70 27.89
CA MET A 1 -85.32 -1.16 26.92
C MET A 1 -84.38 0.00 26.60
N ASN A 2 -83.06 -0.07 26.67
CA ASN A 2 -82.17 -0.97 27.39
C ASN A 2 -80.83 -0.23 27.53
N LYS A 3 -80.38 0.08 28.76
CA LYS A 3 -79.11 0.78 29.07
C LYS A 3 -77.85 -0.07 28.78
N LYS A 4 -77.94 -1.03 27.85
CA LYS A 4 -76.86 -1.99 27.52
C LYS A 4 -76.22 -1.76 26.15
N ALA A 5 -76.66 -0.75 25.38
CA ALA A 5 -76.07 -0.44 24.07
C ALA A 5 -75.04 0.71 24.08
N LEU A 6 -74.82 1.39 25.21
CA LEU A 6 -73.93 2.54 25.31
C LEU A 6 -72.63 2.25 26.08
N LEU A 7 -72.27 0.96 26.23
CA LEU A 7 -71.05 0.54 26.94
C LEU A 7 -70.16 -0.38 26.08
N ILE A 8 -70.32 -0.36 24.75
CA ILE A 8 -69.47 -1.11 23.81
C ILE A 8 -68.80 -0.17 22.79
N PHE A 9 -69.18 1.11 22.74
CA PHE A 9 -68.53 2.10 21.87
C PHE A 9 -67.50 3.01 22.59
N LEU A 10 -67.29 2.81 23.90
CA LEU A 10 -66.36 3.60 24.72
C LEU A 10 -65.18 2.76 25.27
N VAL A 11 -64.82 1.67 24.58
CA VAL A 11 -63.62 0.85 24.87
C VAL A 11 -62.68 0.77 23.66
N LEU A 12 -62.97 1.47 22.56
CA LEU A 12 -62.18 1.39 21.32
C LEU A 12 -61.62 2.73 20.82
N ILE A 13 -61.43 3.72 21.71
CA ILE A 13 -60.65 4.94 21.41
C ILE A 13 -59.75 5.27 22.60
N ILE A 14 -59.00 4.27 23.06
CA ILE A 14 -57.69 4.50 23.69
C ILE A 14 -56.72 3.61 22.90
N PHE A 15 -56.60 3.89 21.60
CA PHE A 15 -55.34 3.60 20.94
C PHE A 15 -54.36 4.63 21.49
N ILE A 16 -53.70 4.20 22.56
CA ILE A 16 -52.31 4.50 22.87
C ILE A 16 -51.63 5.06 21.61
N THR A 17 -51.45 6.37 21.56
CA THR A 17 -50.34 6.96 20.80
C THR A 17 -49.10 6.66 21.62
N LEU A 18 -48.68 5.40 21.64
CA LEU A 18 -47.27 5.12 21.86
C LEU A 18 -46.59 5.84 20.69
N PRO A 19 -45.67 6.79 20.90
CA PRO A 19 -44.83 7.18 19.79
C PRO A 19 -44.23 5.88 19.27
N LEU A 20 -44.48 5.55 18.00
CA LEU A 20 -43.56 4.68 17.30
C LEU A 20 -42.22 5.39 17.44
N VAL A 21 -41.41 4.92 18.39
CA VAL A 21 -39.98 5.17 18.36
C VAL A 21 -39.55 4.46 17.10
N GLY A 22 -39.64 5.18 15.98
CA GLY A 22 -38.96 4.80 14.77
C GLY A 22 -37.52 4.59 15.19
N CYS A 23 -37.01 3.38 14.93
CA CYS A 23 -35.58 3.13 15.01
C CYS A 23 -34.94 4.05 13.97
N GLN A 24 -34.64 5.30 14.35
CA GLN A 24 -33.84 6.18 13.52
C GLN A 24 -32.47 5.53 13.45
N LYS A 25 -32.12 5.05 12.25
CA LYS A 25 -30.77 4.58 11.98
C LYS A 25 -29.85 5.77 12.25
N GLN A 26 -29.10 5.72 13.35
CA GLN A 26 -28.17 6.78 13.72
C GLN A 26 -27.19 6.95 12.56
N LYS A 27 -27.14 8.15 11.98
CA LYS A 27 -26.15 8.49 10.97
C LYS A 27 -24.80 8.39 11.66
N VAL A 28 -23.95 7.46 11.21
CA VAL A 28 -22.57 7.38 11.69
C VAL A 28 -21.84 8.59 11.09
N PRO A 29 -21.30 9.49 11.91
CA PRO A 29 -20.50 10.60 11.43
C PRO A 29 -19.26 10.05 10.72
N ASN A 30 -18.82 10.72 9.66
CA ASN A 30 -17.68 10.26 8.85
C ASN A 30 -16.35 10.68 9.48
N LEU A 31 -16.11 10.43 10.78
CA LEU A 31 -14.79 10.68 11.37
C LEU A 31 -13.85 9.52 11.05
N VAL A 32 -12.58 9.81 10.83
CA VAL A 32 -11.58 8.80 10.47
C VAL A 32 -10.31 9.00 11.29
N ILE A 33 -9.65 7.90 11.66
CA ILE A 33 -8.27 7.92 12.15
C ILE A 33 -7.39 8.14 10.92
N ASN A 34 -6.67 9.26 10.88
CA ASN A 34 -6.05 9.79 9.67
C ASN A 34 -4.54 9.58 9.61
N GLU A 35 -3.85 9.71 10.73
CA GLU A 35 -2.40 9.54 10.83
C GLU A 35 -2.04 9.04 12.24
N VAL A 36 -1.01 8.20 12.37
CA VAL A 36 -0.61 7.57 13.63
C VAL A 36 0.91 7.46 13.70
N MET A 37 1.50 7.86 14.82
CA MET A 37 2.90 7.64 15.17
C MET A 37 2.98 6.89 16.51
N ALA A 38 3.50 5.67 16.48
CA ALA A 38 3.56 4.77 17.64
C ALA A 38 4.89 4.81 18.41
N SER A 39 5.83 5.65 18.00
CA SER A 39 7.08 5.90 18.71
C SER A 39 7.64 7.23 18.22
N ASN A 40 7.17 8.31 18.83
CA ASN A 40 7.62 9.66 18.55
C ASN A 40 8.87 9.97 19.39
N GLY A 41 9.96 10.35 18.74
CA GLY A 41 11.22 10.72 19.38
C GLY A 41 11.69 12.12 19.04
N GLU A 42 11.29 12.66 17.88
CA GLU A 42 11.79 13.93 17.35
C GLU A 42 10.73 14.77 16.61
N THR A 43 9.57 14.22 16.27
CA THR A 43 8.61 14.88 15.36
C THR A 43 7.91 16.08 16.00
N ILE A 44 7.24 15.89 17.13
CA ILE A 44 6.53 16.94 17.88
C ILE A 44 6.52 16.61 19.37
N THR A 45 6.45 17.61 20.24
CA THR A 45 6.29 17.42 21.69
C THR A 45 4.90 17.82 22.16
N ASP A 46 4.44 17.21 23.25
CA ASP A 46 3.29 17.71 24.01
C ASP A 46 3.64 19.02 24.76
N ALA A 47 2.66 19.60 25.44
CA ALA A 47 2.81 20.84 26.21
C ALA A 47 3.81 20.72 27.38
N ALA A 48 4.11 19.51 27.84
CA ALA A 48 5.13 19.24 28.85
C ALA A 48 6.55 19.10 28.24
N GLY A 49 6.66 19.08 26.91
CA GLY A 49 7.91 18.87 26.19
C GLY A 49 8.27 17.40 26.01
N ASP A 50 7.34 16.48 26.25
CA ASP A 50 7.55 15.04 26.08
C ASP A 50 7.21 14.63 24.63
N TYR A 51 8.01 13.72 24.07
CA TYR A 51 7.69 13.06 22.80
C TYR A 51 6.80 11.85 23.08
N GLU A 52 5.50 12.03 22.92
CA GLU A 52 4.49 11.00 23.14
C GLU A 52 4.01 10.42 21.81
N ASP A 53 3.56 9.16 21.84
CA ASP A 53 2.82 8.58 20.73
C ASP A 53 1.58 9.43 20.46
N TRP A 54 1.14 9.46 19.21
CA TRP A 54 -0.04 10.22 18.85
C TRP A 54 -0.82 9.57 17.72
N LEU A 55 -2.10 9.87 17.69
CA LEU A 55 -2.99 9.60 16.58
C LEU A 55 -3.74 10.87 16.22
N GLU A 56 -4.13 10.99 14.96
CA GLU A 56 -4.91 12.09 14.44
C GLU A 56 -6.29 11.60 14.02
N ILE A 57 -7.32 12.38 14.36
CA ILE A 57 -8.68 12.18 13.88
C ILE A 57 -9.02 13.30 12.90
N TYR A 58 -9.47 12.95 11.71
CA TYR A 58 -9.91 13.88 10.67
C TYR A 58 -11.44 13.90 10.54
N ASN A 59 -12.00 15.11 10.38
CA ASN A 59 -13.40 15.33 10.05
C ASN A 59 -13.59 15.74 8.57
N PRO A 60 -13.81 14.79 7.64
CA PRO A 60 -14.13 15.06 6.23
C PRO A 60 -15.53 15.66 6.00
N SER A 61 -16.35 15.84 7.02
CA SER A 61 -17.70 16.36 6.85
C SER A 61 -17.75 17.89 6.72
N GLU A 62 -18.90 18.40 6.29
CA GLU A 62 -19.16 19.85 6.17
C GLU A 62 -19.66 20.49 7.47
N GLU A 63 -19.75 19.72 8.56
CA GLU A 63 -20.25 20.18 9.86
C GLU A 63 -19.21 19.91 10.96
N ALA A 64 -19.17 20.77 11.98
CA ALA A 64 -18.35 20.52 13.16
C ALA A 64 -18.91 19.33 13.97
N ILE A 65 -18.02 18.48 14.49
CA ILE A 65 -18.40 17.29 15.26
C ILE A 65 -17.80 17.38 16.66
N ASP A 66 -18.65 17.28 17.68
CA ASP A 66 -18.24 17.16 19.08
C ASP A 66 -18.02 15.68 19.43
N LEU A 67 -16.82 15.37 19.91
CA LEU A 67 -16.39 14.04 20.34
C LEU A 67 -16.80 13.70 21.77
N LYS A 68 -17.54 14.57 22.47
CA LYS A 68 -18.01 14.28 23.83
C LYS A 68 -18.67 12.91 23.92
N GLY A 69 -18.08 12.05 24.74
CA GLY A 69 -18.57 10.71 25.02
C GLY A 69 -18.23 9.64 24.00
N TYR A 70 -17.56 9.97 22.89
CA TYR A 70 -16.95 8.97 22.00
C TYR A 70 -15.84 8.21 22.73
N TYR A 71 -15.44 7.07 22.17
CA TYR A 71 -14.39 6.23 22.74
C TYR A 71 -13.26 5.97 21.75
N LEU A 72 -12.02 5.92 22.25
CA LEU A 72 -10.88 5.32 21.57
C LEU A 72 -10.44 4.04 22.28
N SER A 73 -9.92 3.10 21.50
CA SER A 73 -9.36 1.86 22.01
C SER A 73 -8.26 1.31 21.11
N ASP A 74 -7.21 0.78 21.73
CA ASP A 74 -6.14 -0.05 21.18
C ASP A 74 -6.40 -1.57 21.40
N LYS A 75 -7.64 -1.96 21.72
CA LYS A 75 -8.02 -3.35 22.02
C LYS A 75 -9.31 -3.74 21.29
N GLU A 76 -9.21 -4.75 20.43
CA GLU A 76 -10.33 -5.25 19.62
C GLU A 76 -11.50 -5.78 20.46
N ASP A 77 -11.21 -6.28 21.66
CA ASP A 77 -12.20 -6.85 22.59
C ASP A 77 -12.77 -5.83 23.59
N HIS A 78 -12.32 -4.57 23.55
CA HIS A 78 -12.76 -3.52 24.47
C HIS A 78 -12.93 -2.16 23.78
N LEU A 79 -14.05 -1.97 23.08
CA LEU A 79 -14.35 -0.75 22.31
C LEU A 79 -14.45 0.54 23.13
N THR A 80 -14.70 0.43 24.44
CA THR A 80 -14.94 1.57 25.35
C THR A 80 -13.76 1.84 26.28
N ARG A 81 -12.53 1.57 25.84
CA ARG A 81 -11.33 1.63 26.69
C ARG A 81 -11.05 3.01 27.27
N TRP A 82 -11.13 4.04 26.45
CA TRP A 82 -10.91 5.42 26.86
C TRP A 82 -12.00 6.29 26.27
N GLN A 83 -12.63 7.12 27.09
CA GLN A 83 -13.71 8.00 26.69
C GLN A 83 -13.19 9.44 26.61
N PHE A 84 -13.56 10.18 25.58
CA PHE A 84 -13.30 11.63 25.54
C PHE A 84 -13.96 12.30 26.76
N PRO A 85 -13.17 12.92 27.67
CA PRO A 85 -13.65 13.33 28.99
C PRO A 85 -14.48 14.62 28.96
N GLU A 86 -14.26 15.45 27.94
CA GLU A 86 -14.96 16.72 27.76
C GLU A 86 -15.37 16.95 26.30
N SER A 87 -15.97 18.11 26.04
CA SER A 87 -16.38 18.51 24.68
C SER A 87 -15.14 18.90 23.89
N VAL A 88 -14.85 18.13 22.85
CA VAL A 88 -13.72 18.35 21.93
C VAL A 88 -14.31 18.42 20.54
N ILE A 89 -14.26 19.59 19.92
CA ILE A 89 -14.92 19.87 18.64
C ILE A 89 -13.89 19.83 17.53
N ILE A 90 -14.13 18.99 16.53
CA ILE A 90 -13.39 19.00 15.26
C ILE A 90 -14.24 19.76 14.24
N GLU A 91 -13.78 20.93 13.81
CA GLU A 91 -14.43 21.72 12.78
C GLU A 91 -14.55 20.95 11.45
N ALA A 92 -15.40 21.43 10.54
CA ALA A 92 -15.54 20.86 9.20
C ALA A 92 -14.19 20.90 8.45
N GLY A 93 -13.72 19.75 7.97
CA GLY A 93 -12.40 19.61 7.36
C GLY A 93 -11.22 19.74 8.33
N GLY A 94 -11.48 19.76 9.64
CA GLY A 94 -10.47 19.90 10.69
C GLY A 94 -9.84 18.59 11.14
N TYR A 95 -8.76 18.71 11.89
CA TYR A 95 -7.95 17.62 12.43
C TYR A 95 -7.84 17.78 13.95
N LEU A 96 -7.79 16.66 14.67
CA LEU A 96 -7.51 16.62 16.10
C LEU A 96 -6.35 15.68 16.37
N LEU A 97 -5.28 16.22 16.93
CA LEU A 97 -4.21 15.42 17.51
C LEU A 97 -4.64 14.90 18.89
N VAL A 98 -4.47 13.60 19.10
CA VAL A 98 -4.71 12.92 20.38
C VAL A 98 -3.42 12.21 20.78
N TRP A 99 -2.87 12.60 21.93
CA TRP A 99 -1.66 11.99 22.48
C TRP A 99 -2.02 10.64 23.11
N ALA A 100 -1.41 9.57 22.63
CA ALA A 100 -1.50 8.25 23.24
C ALA A 100 -0.38 8.07 24.26
N SER A 101 -0.43 8.85 25.34
CA SER A 101 0.66 8.91 26.34
C SER A 101 0.41 8.06 27.60
N GLY A 102 -0.79 7.51 27.76
CA GLY A 102 -1.20 6.88 29.02
C GLY A 102 -1.43 7.84 30.19
N LYS A 103 -1.30 9.16 29.99
CA LYS A 103 -1.45 10.18 31.05
C LYS A 103 -2.91 10.40 31.49
N ASP A 104 -3.90 10.02 30.67
CA ASP A 104 -5.34 10.13 30.93
C ASP A 104 -5.77 11.52 31.44
N LYS A 105 -5.48 12.56 30.66
CA LYS A 105 -5.72 13.97 31.04
C LYS A 105 -6.06 14.84 29.84
N VAL A 106 -6.65 15.99 30.11
CA VAL A 106 -6.68 17.12 29.18
C VAL A 106 -5.93 18.28 29.81
N GLU A 107 -4.91 18.79 29.14
CA GLU A 107 -4.06 19.87 29.62
C GLU A 107 -3.76 20.82 28.46
N GLU A 108 -3.97 22.12 28.67
CA GLU A 108 -3.71 23.16 27.64
C GLU A 108 -4.40 22.93 26.27
N GLY A 109 -5.51 22.18 26.26
CA GLY A 109 -6.24 21.82 25.04
C GLY A 109 -5.75 20.54 24.35
N GLU A 110 -4.69 19.92 24.88
CA GLU A 110 -4.17 18.64 24.43
C GLU A 110 -4.86 17.49 25.15
N VAL A 111 -5.26 16.49 24.37
CA VAL A 111 -6.02 15.35 24.87
C VAL A 111 -5.12 14.13 24.95
N HIS A 112 -4.98 13.55 26.14
CA HIS A 112 -4.15 12.38 26.38
C HIS A 112 -4.99 11.15 26.74
N THR A 113 -4.77 10.04 26.04
CA THR A 113 -5.45 8.77 26.34
C THR A 113 -4.86 8.08 27.58
N ASN A 114 -5.52 7.01 28.03
CA ASN A 114 -5.03 6.12 29.10
C ASN A 114 -4.19 4.94 28.59
N PHE A 115 -3.73 5.00 27.33
CA PHE A 115 -2.92 3.98 26.70
C PHE A 115 -1.83 4.61 25.81
N SER A 116 -0.87 3.78 25.41
CA SER A 116 0.12 4.10 24.38
C SER A 116 -0.03 3.15 23.19
N ILE A 117 0.65 3.42 22.08
CA ILE A 117 0.49 2.66 20.85
C ILE A 117 1.65 1.66 20.69
N ASN A 118 1.35 0.43 20.30
CA ASN A 118 2.38 -0.59 20.11
C ASN A 118 3.10 -0.43 18.76
N ILE A 119 4.42 -0.26 18.81
CA ILE A 119 5.31 -0.17 17.65
C ILE A 119 5.22 -1.38 16.69
N ASP A 120 4.91 -2.57 17.19
CA ASP A 120 4.76 -3.79 16.37
C ASP A 120 3.42 -3.84 15.60
N GLY A 121 2.56 -2.86 15.83
CA GLY A 121 1.23 -2.74 15.26
C GLY A 121 0.14 -3.29 16.18
N GLU A 122 -1.01 -2.62 16.16
CA GLU A 122 -2.24 -3.04 16.83
C GLU A 122 -3.46 -2.43 16.15
N THR A 123 -4.66 -2.76 16.64
CA THR A 123 -5.90 -2.23 16.10
C THR A 123 -6.37 -1.04 16.93
N LEU A 124 -6.49 0.13 16.30
CA LEU A 124 -7.10 1.31 16.88
C LEU A 124 -8.56 1.44 16.41
N THR A 125 -9.47 1.76 17.32
CA THR A 125 -10.90 1.87 17.04
C THR A 125 -11.50 3.13 17.63
N LEU A 126 -12.23 3.90 16.82
CA LEU A 126 -13.08 5.02 17.25
C LEU A 126 -14.54 4.55 17.31
N THR A 127 -15.18 4.73 18.46
CA THR A 127 -16.55 4.24 18.71
C THR A 127 -17.47 5.38 19.16
N MET A 128 -18.72 5.33 18.70
CA MET A 128 -19.78 6.27 19.09
C MET A 128 -20.08 6.23 20.61
N PRO A 129 -20.78 7.24 21.15
CA PRO A 129 -21.19 7.27 22.56
C PRO A 129 -22.12 6.13 23.02
N ASP A 130 -22.68 5.34 22.09
CA ASP A 130 -23.44 4.14 22.43
C ASP A 130 -22.55 2.96 22.86
N GLY A 131 -21.23 3.10 22.72
CA GLY A 131 -20.21 2.11 23.08
C GLY A 131 -20.19 0.87 22.19
N LYS A 132 -20.88 0.89 21.05
CA LYS A 132 -21.06 -0.29 20.18
C LYS A 132 -20.87 0.01 18.70
N THR A 133 -21.25 1.20 18.25
CA THR A 133 -21.18 1.56 16.83
C THR A 133 -19.78 2.07 16.51
N ILE A 134 -19.02 1.28 15.76
CA ILE A 134 -17.69 1.66 15.26
C ILE A 134 -17.87 2.76 14.21
N VAL A 135 -17.09 3.83 14.39
CA VAL A 135 -17.00 4.97 13.46
C VAL A 135 -15.89 4.71 12.46
N ASP A 136 -14.69 4.39 12.95
CA ASP A 136 -13.55 3.97 12.14
C ASP A 136 -12.71 2.94 12.92
N GLN A 137 -12.02 2.07 12.19
CA GLN A 137 -11.12 1.07 12.75
C GLN A 137 -9.95 0.85 11.80
N VAL A 138 -8.73 0.99 12.32
CA VAL A 138 -7.50 0.74 11.58
C VAL A 138 -6.71 -0.36 12.24
N LYS A 139 -6.26 -1.32 11.44
CA LYS A 139 -5.26 -2.31 11.85
C LYS A 139 -3.88 -1.83 11.41
N LEU A 140 -3.10 -1.34 12.36
CA LEU A 140 -1.75 -0.87 12.11
C LEU A 140 -0.81 -2.06 11.85
N LYS A 141 0.19 -1.83 11.00
CA LYS A 141 1.36 -2.70 10.87
C LYS A 141 2.45 -2.22 11.82
N ASN A 142 3.62 -2.85 11.78
CA ASN A 142 4.79 -2.29 12.44
C ASN A 142 5.06 -0.87 11.91
N ILE A 143 5.12 0.10 12.82
CA ILE A 143 5.40 1.51 12.53
C ILE A 143 6.76 1.80 13.15
N PRO A 144 7.83 2.02 12.36
CA PRO A 144 9.13 2.36 12.92
C PRO A 144 9.09 3.63 13.76
N ARG A 145 10.11 3.79 14.61
CA ARG A 145 10.29 5.02 15.37
C ARG A 145 10.45 6.22 14.43
N ASP A 146 9.82 7.34 14.79
CA ASP A 146 9.83 8.61 14.04
C ASP A 146 9.29 8.49 12.60
N VAL A 147 8.52 7.43 12.35
CA VAL A 147 7.72 7.23 11.14
C VAL A 147 6.26 7.25 11.56
N SER A 148 5.42 7.99 10.83
CA SER A 148 3.97 7.87 10.98
C SER A 148 3.39 7.04 9.84
N SER A 149 2.24 6.43 10.10
CA SER A 149 1.40 5.78 9.10
C SER A 149 0.16 6.65 8.94
N GLY A 150 -0.21 7.07 7.71
CA GLY A 150 -1.36 7.93 7.48
C GLY A 150 -2.06 7.72 6.14
N ARG A 151 -3.29 8.23 6.03
CA ARG A 151 -4.14 8.09 4.84
C ARG A 151 -3.78 9.15 3.79
N TYR A 152 -3.64 8.79 2.51
CA TYR A 152 -3.51 9.78 1.42
C TYR A 152 -4.36 9.43 0.19
N PRO A 153 -5.27 10.33 -0.25
CA PRO A 153 -5.69 11.58 0.39
C PRO A 153 -6.30 11.36 1.79
N ASP A 154 -6.43 12.42 2.61
CA ASP A 154 -7.04 12.32 3.96
C ASP A 154 -8.41 11.64 3.92
N GLY A 155 -8.63 10.72 4.84
CA GLY A 155 -9.85 9.90 4.92
C GLY A 155 -10.05 8.90 3.78
N SER A 156 -9.08 8.69 2.90
CA SER A 156 -9.06 7.55 1.96
C SER A 156 -8.76 6.23 2.68
N GLU A 157 -8.97 5.09 2.02
CA GLU A 157 -8.59 3.78 2.57
C GLU A 157 -7.10 3.43 2.36
N ASP A 158 -6.36 4.28 1.66
CA ASP A 158 -4.97 4.03 1.26
C ASP A 158 -4.01 4.56 2.34
N TRP A 159 -3.29 3.64 2.99
CA TRP A 159 -2.34 3.93 4.07
C TRP A 159 -0.91 3.91 3.57
N HIS A 160 -0.16 4.93 3.97
CA HIS A 160 1.23 5.19 3.57
C HIS A 160 2.11 5.48 4.78
N PHE A 161 3.41 5.29 4.64
CA PHE A 161 4.38 5.68 5.65
C PHE A 161 4.94 7.06 5.35
N TYR A 162 5.00 7.91 6.36
CA TYR A 162 5.66 9.21 6.32
C TYR A 162 6.90 9.14 7.20
N MET A 163 8.05 9.41 6.60
CA MET A 163 9.34 9.43 7.27
C MET A 163 9.62 10.80 7.89
N GLU A 164 10.79 10.94 8.50
CA GLU A 164 11.25 12.18 9.12
C GLU A 164 11.02 13.40 8.21
N GLY A 165 10.39 14.44 8.77
CA GLY A 165 10.08 15.68 8.05
C GLY A 165 8.89 15.61 7.08
N THR A 166 8.24 14.46 6.94
CA THR A 166 7.08 14.28 6.04
C THR A 166 5.76 13.99 6.77
N SER A 167 5.82 13.61 8.06
CA SER A 167 4.63 13.50 8.92
C SER A 167 3.89 14.83 9.03
N THR A 168 2.58 14.79 9.23
CA THR A 168 1.69 15.96 9.10
C THR A 168 0.78 16.22 10.30
N PRO A 169 1.27 16.10 11.55
CA PRO A 169 0.41 16.19 12.73
C PRO A 169 -0.37 17.51 12.80
N GLY A 170 -1.69 17.37 12.95
CA GLY A 170 -2.64 18.48 13.05
C GLY A 170 -2.95 19.16 11.72
N SER A 171 -2.62 18.53 10.58
CA SER A 171 -2.72 19.15 9.26
C SER A 171 -3.02 18.14 8.16
N LYS A 172 -3.23 18.65 6.95
CA LYS A 172 -3.53 17.81 5.78
C LYS A 172 -2.33 16.92 5.43
N ASN A 173 -2.55 15.62 5.24
CA ASN A 173 -1.51 14.71 4.77
C ASN A 173 -1.01 15.10 3.38
N GLN A 174 0.31 15.02 3.19
CA GLN A 174 0.97 15.30 1.91
C GLN A 174 1.06 14.04 1.04
N GLU A 175 1.40 14.22 -0.23
CA GLU A 175 1.68 13.06 -1.08
C GLU A 175 2.87 12.30 -0.50
N PRO A 176 2.73 11.01 -0.17
CA PRO A 176 3.76 10.27 0.54
C PRO A 176 4.98 10.04 -0.37
N LEU A 177 6.17 10.24 0.19
CA LEU A 177 7.45 9.85 -0.41
C LEU A 177 7.65 8.33 -0.25
N ASP A 178 6.74 7.53 -0.81
CA ASP A 178 6.75 6.05 -0.67
C ASP A 178 7.98 5.36 -1.29
N SER A 179 8.78 6.10 -2.05
CA SER A 179 9.93 5.59 -2.79
C SER A 179 10.78 6.75 -3.31
N LEU A 180 12.09 6.56 -3.38
CA LEU A 180 12.97 7.46 -4.13
C LEU A 180 12.47 7.65 -5.57
N GLU A 181 12.87 8.73 -6.24
CA GLU A 181 12.71 8.82 -7.68
C GLU A 181 13.46 7.70 -8.43
N ALA A 182 12.83 7.24 -9.50
CA ALA A 182 13.38 6.17 -10.31
C ALA A 182 14.49 6.68 -11.24
N PRO A 183 15.53 5.89 -11.51
CA PRO A 183 16.66 6.37 -12.30
C PRO A 183 16.21 6.70 -13.74
N SER A 184 16.70 7.82 -14.24
CA SER A 184 16.48 8.28 -15.61
C SER A 184 17.42 7.55 -16.58
N PHE A 185 16.86 7.12 -17.71
CA PHE A 185 17.60 6.47 -18.79
C PHE A 185 17.87 7.48 -19.90
N SER A 186 19.12 7.59 -20.34
CA SER A 186 19.52 8.46 -21.46
C SER A 186 18.83 8.14 -22.79
N HIS A 187 18.27 6.94 -22.94
CA HIS A 187 17.59 6.48 -24.15
C HIS A 187 16.27 5.80 -23.78
N ARG A 188 15.24 5.99 -24.60
CA ARG A 188 13.96 5.28 -24.47
C ARG A 188 14.10 3.84 -24.92
N GLY A 189 13.23 2.94 -24.43
CA GLY A 189 13.17 1.58 -24.94
C GLY A 189 12.72 1.56 -26.40
N GLY A 190 13.25 0.64 -27.19
CA GLY A 190 12.87 0.52 -28.60
C GLY A 190 13.96 -0.02 -29.52
N PHE A 191 13.80 0.26 -30.81
CA PHE A 191 14.69 -0.19 -31.87
C PHE A 191 15.70 0.89 -32.24
N TYR A 192 16.94 0.45 -32.46
CA TYR A 192 18.07 1.30 -32.82
C TYR A 192 18.89 0.63 -33.92
N THR A 193 19.46 1.45 -34.80
CA THR A 193 20.30 0.96 -35.91
C THR A 193 21.79 0.90 -35.58
N GLN A 194 22.19 1.42 -34.40
CA GLN A 194 23.58 1.50 -33.95
C GLN A 194 23.69 1.15 -32.47
N GLU A 195 24.84 0.58 -32.08
CA GLU A 195 25.20 0.37 -30.68
C GLU A 195 25.44 1.71 -29.95
N PHE A 196 25.19 1.76 -28.65
CA PHE A 196 25.41 2.98 -27.85
C PHE A 196 25.74 2.66 -26.39
N ALA A 197 26.24 3.66 -25.66
CA ALA A 197 26.43 3.60 -24.22
C ALA A 197 25.20 4.20 -23.53
N LEU A 198 24.45 3.35 -22.82
CA LEU A 198 23.29 3.75 -22.03
C LEU A 198 23.75 4.29 -20.69
N MET A 199 23.51 5.57 -20.47
CA MET A 199 23.72 6.22 -19.17
C MET A 199 22.45 6.17 -18.32
N LEU A 200 22.61 5.88 -17.03
CA LEU A 200 21.59 5.99 -15.98
C LEU A 200 21.97 7.13 -15.03
N THR A 201 20.99 7.90 -14.56
CA THR A 201 21.17 9.02 -13.62
C THR A 201 20.07 9.05 -12.58
N THR A 202 20.38 9.54 -11.37
CA THR A 202 19.42 9.79 -10.29
C THR A 202 19.77 11.13 -9.66
N GLU A 203 18.76 11.92 -9.26
CA GLU A 203 18.96 13.15 -8.49
C GLU A 203 18.87 12.90 -6.97
N GLU A 204 18.37 11.72 -6.60
CA GLU A 204 18.23 11.25 -5.22
C GLU A 204 19.58 10.81 -4.61
N GLU A 205 19.68 10.93 -3.29
CA GLU A 205 20.78 10.35 -2.52
C GLU A 205 20.63 8.83 -2.44
N GLY A 206 21.35 8.12 -3.31
CA GLY A 206 21.34 6.65 -3.37
C GLY A 206 22.09 6.07 -4.55
N ASP A 207 22.29 4.76 -4.51
CA ASP A 207 22.99 4.00 -5.54
C ASP A 207 22.01 3.42 -6.57
N ILE A 208 22.38 3.46 -7.85
CA ILE A 208 21.60 2.83 -8.91
C ILE A 208 22.03 1.37 -9.05
N TYR A 209 21.08 0.45 -8.93
CA TYR A 209 21.28 -0.97 -9.20
C TYR A 209 20.47 -1.41 -10.41
N TYR A 210 21.02 -2.33 -11.19
CA TYR A 210 20.37 -2.83 -12.41
C TYR A 210 20.58 -4.33 -12.65
N THR A 211 19.72 -4.90 -13.48
CA THR A 211 19.85 -6.28 -14.01
C THR A 211 19.73 -6.27 -15.53
N LEU A 212 20.30 -7.31 -16.15
CA LEU A 212 20.27 -7.51 -17.62
C LEU A 212 19.52 -8.79 -18.04
N ASP A 213 19.07 -9.58 -17.09
CA ASP A 213 18.42 -10.88 -17.29
C ASP A 213 16.88 -10.83 -17.13
N GLY A 214 16.34 -9.64 -16.86
CA GLY A 214 14.91 -9.41 -16.65
C GLY A 214 14.42 -9.67 -15.21
N SER A 215 15.30 -10.14 -14.31
CA SER A 215 15.01 -10.23 -12.88
C SER A 215 14.92 -8.84 -12.22
N GLU A 216 14.32 -8.74 -11.04
CA GLU A 216 14.30 -7.46 -10.33
C GLU A 216 15.66 -7.15 -9.71
N PRO A 217 16.15 -5.89 -9.81
CA PRO A 217 17.37 -5.46 -9.13
C PRO A 217 17.14 -5.44 -7.62
N ASP A 218 17.79 -6.35 -6.92
CA ASP A 218 17.77 -6.47 -5.46
C ASP A 218 19.15 -6.97 -5.00
N PRO A 219 20.02 -6.10 -4.46
CA PRO A 219 21.38 -6.48 -4.08
C PRO A 219 21.41 -7.41 -2.85
N VAL A 220 20.30 -7.57 -2.12
CA VAL A 220 20.22 -8.42 -0.92
C VAL A 220 19.65 -9.79 -1.27
N ARG A 221 18.52 -9.82 -1.99
CA ARG A 221 17.81 -11.08 -2.33
C ARG A 221 18.22 -11.67 -3.67
N ASN A 222 18.80 -10.88 -4.57
CA ASN A 222 19.26 -11.28 -5.89
C ASN A 222 20.69 -10.75 -6.21
N PRO A 223 21.67 -10.91 -5.31
CA PRO A 223 23.01 -10.32 -5.45
C PRO A 223 23.77 -10.81 -6.69
N GLN A 224 23.49 -12.02 -7.16
CA GLN A 224 24.18 -12.66 -8.28
C GLN A 224 23.83 -12.07 -9.64
N ASN A 225 22.64 -11.47 -9.78
CA ASN A 225 22.18 -10.87 -11.04
C ASN A 225 22.07 -9.35 -10.95
N THR A 226 22.20 -8.79 -9.74
CA THR A 226 22.09 -7.35 -9.48
C THR A 226 23.47 -6.69 -9.51
N LEU A 227 23.61 -5.70 -10.39
CA LEU A 227 24.85 -4.96 -10.62
C LEU A 227 24.71 -3.52 -10.11
N LEU A 228 25.73 -3.03 -9.41
CA LEU A 228 25.85 -1.61 -9.09
C LEU A 228 26.25 -0.85 -10.35
N TYR A 229 25.56 0.25 -10.65
CA TYR A 229 25.84 1.09 -11.80
C TYR A 229 27.00 2.05 -11.49
N THR A 230 28.15 1.79 -12.08
CA THR A 230 29.36 2.62 -11.94
C THR A 230 29.87 3.16 -13.28
N GLU A 231 29.40 2.61 -14.40
CA GLU A 231 29.80 3.00 -15.76
C GLU A 231 28.65 2.77 -16.77
N PRO A 232 28.63 3.48 -17.91
CA PRO A 232 27.59 3.32 -18.93
C PRO A 232 27.46 1.88 -19.46
N ILE A 233 26.22 1.42 -19.62
CA ILE A 233 25.91 0.07 -20.09
C ILE A 233 26.02 0.03 -21.61
N LYS A 234 26.88 -0.83 -22.17
CA LYS A 234 26.97 -0.97 -23.62
C LYS A 234 25.78 -1.75 -24.19
N ILE A 235 24.90 -1.06 -24.91
CA ILE A 235 23.79 -1.66 -25.64
C ILE A 235 24.24 -2.01 -27.06
N LYS A 236 24.11 -3.29 -27.43
CA LYS A 236 24.59 -3.87 -28.68
C LYS A 236 23.65 -4.91 -29.25
N ASP A 237 23.91 -5.36 -30.49
CA ASP A 237 23.18 -6.47 -31.09
C ASP A 237 23.45 -7.78 -30.32
N GLN A 238 22.39 -8.36 -29.78
CA GLN A 238 22.42 -9.60 -28.98
C GLN A 238 22.14 -10.86 -29.79
N THR A 239 22.03 -10.75 -31.12
CA THR A 239 21.72 -11.90 -31.99
C THR A 239 22.75 -13.00 -31.81
N SER A 240 24.05 -12.67 -31.73
CA SER A 240 25.12 -13.65 -31.56
C SER A 240 25.16 -14.33 -30.17
N SER A 241 24.51 -13.75 -29.16
CA SER A 241 24.50 -14.25 -27.78
C SER A 241 23.80 -15.63 -27.67
N PRO A 242 24.19 -16.48 -26.70
CA PRO A 242 23.51 -17.74 -26.41
C PRO A 242 21.98 -17.62 -26.35
N ASN A 243 21.30 -18.66 -26.83
CA ASN A 243 19.87 -18.80 -26.61
C ASN A 243 19.72 -19.41 -25.22
N GLU A 244 19.23 -18.65 -24.25
CA GLU A 244 19.00 -19.14 -22.89
C GLU A 244 17.53 -19.51 -22.72
N ILE A 245 16.66 -18.50 -22.67
CA ILE A 245 15.22 -18.68 -22.43
C ILE A 245 14.55 -19.56 -23.48
N SER A 246 14.88 -19.37 -24.77
CA SER A 246 14.28 -20.16 -25.85
C SER A 246 14.76 -21.62 -25.90
N THR A 247 15.70 -22.00 -25.03
CA THR A 247 16.12 -23.40 -24.86
C THR A 247 15.40 -24.13 -23.73
N ILE A 248 14.48 -23.45 -23.04
CA ILE A 248 13.66 -24.07 -22.00
C ILE A 248 12.54 -24.90 -22.67
N PRO A 249 12.44 -26.22 -22.41
CA PRO A 249 11.36 -27.03 -22.96
C PRO A 249 10.01 -26.68 -22.34
N THR A 250 9.04 -26.30 -23.18
CA THR A 250 7.68 -25.91 -22.78
C THR A 250 6.66 -27.05 -22.85
N ILE A 251 7.12 -28.29 -23.01
CA ILE A 251 6.27 -29.49 -23.06
C ILE A 251 6.50 -30.40 -21.85
N SER A 252 5.53 -31.26 -21.56
CA SER A 252 5.60 -32.18 -20.43
C SER A 252 6.80 -33.12 -20.49
N LYS A 253 7.23 -33.62 -19.33
CA LYS A 253 8.37 -34.55 -19.21
C LYS A 253 8.22 -35.78 -20.11
N GLU A 254 7.02 -36.34 -20.24
CA GLU A 254 6.74 -37.56 -21.02
C GLU A 254 7.08 -37.42 -22.51
N ILE A 255 6.70 -36.30 -23.11
CA ILE A 255 6.96 -36.02 -24.52
C ILE A 255 8.16 -35.12 -24.75
N ARG A 256 8.92 -34.75 -23.70
CA ARG A 256 10.09 -33.84 -23.76
C ARG A 256 11.11 -34.24 -24.83
N HIS A 257 11.27 -35.53 -25.10
CA HIS A 257 12.13 -36.07 -26.16
C HIS A 257 11.74 -35.60 -27.58
N LYS A 258 10.52 -35.10 -27.79
CA LYS A 258 10.04 -34.55 -29.07
C LYS A 258 10.31 -33.05 -29.20
N TRP A 259 10.61 -32.34 -28.11
CA TRP A 259 10.94 -30.93 -28.16
C TRP A 259 12.31 -30.73 -28.81
N GLN A 260 12.41 -29.72 -29.66
CA GLN A 260 13.66 -29.36 -30.33
C GLN A 260 14.00 -27.91 -30.03
N ALA A 261 15.21 -27.68 -29.54
CA ALA A 261 15.72 -26.33 -29.35
C ALA A 261 15.87 -25.61 -30.71
N PRO A 262 15.77 -24.27 -30.72
CA PRO A 262 16.12 -23.49 -31.90
C PRO A 262 17.54 -23.81 -32.35
N LYS A 263 17.68 -24.20 -33.62
CA LYS A 263 19.00 -24.54 -34.21
C LYS A 263 19.85 -23.30 -34.50
N GLU A 264 19.20 -22.16 -34.66
CA GLU A 264 19.82 -20.89 -35.00
C GLU A 264 19.79 -19.93 -33.83
N LYS A 265 20.70 -18.95 -33.88
CA LYS A 265 20.71 -17.85 -32.93
C LYS A 265 19.55 -16.92 -33.22
N LEU A 266 18.78 -16.60 -32.17
CA LEU A 266 17.63 -15.73 -32.30
C LEU A 266 18.05 -14.27 -32.18
N PHE A 267 17.31 -13.40 -32.86
CA PHE A 267 17.31 -11.96 -32.61
C PHE A 267 16.77 -11.70 -31.20
N LYS A 268 17.48 -10.90 -30.40
CA LYS A 268 17.16 -10.65 -28.99
C LYS A 268 17.35 -9.19 -28.65
N GLY A 269 16.54 -8.70 -27.71
CA GLY A 269 16.75 -7.40 -27.09
C GLY A 269 17.66 -7.52 -25.86
N THR A 270 18.24 -6.40 -25.45
CA THR A 270 18.81 -6.23 -24.12
C THR A 270 17.73 -5.64 -23.22
N VAL A 271 17.34 -6.36 -22.18
CA VAL A 271 16.45 -5.83 -21.13
C VAL A 271 17.32 -5.18 -20.08
N VAL A 272 16.99 -3.95 -19.68
CA VAL A 272 17.64 -3.27 -18.57
C VAL A 272 16.55 -2.90 -17.58
N ARG A 273 16.64 -3.43 -16.37
CA ARG A 273 15.77 -3.07 -15.24
C ARG A 273 16.63 -2.38 -14.20
N ALA A 274 16.25 -1.19 -13.76
CA ALA A 274 17.04 -0.43 -12.80
C ALA A 274 16.17 0.22 -11.73
N LYS A 275 16.73 0.40 -10.54
CA LYS A 275 16.15 1.21 -9.45
C LYS A 275 17.26 1.91 -8.67
N THR A 276 16.89 2.97 -7.98
CA THR A 276 17.73 3.70 -7.02
C THR A 276 17.46 3.11 -5.63
N ILE A 277 18.51 2.88 -4.86
CA ILE A 277 18.46 2.36 -3.49
C ILE A 277 19.26 3.34 -2.60
N GLY A 278 18.57 4.01 -1.69
CA GLY A 278 19.17 4.78 -0.61
C GLY A 278 19.32 3.94 0.66
N GLU A 279 19.62 4.58 1.78
CA GLU A 279 19.83 3.87 3.06
C GLU A 279 18.55 3.17 3.55
N GLU A 280 17.39 3.83 3.44
CA GLU A 280 16.11 3.31 3.96
C GLU A 280 15.03 3.13 2.89
N LEU A 281 15.13 3.86 1.78
CA LEU A 281 14.15 3.85 0.69
C LEU A 281 14.71 3.27 -0.60
N SER A 282 13.83 2.77 -1.46
CA SER A 282 14.19 2.43 -2.84
C SER A 282 13.12 2.88 -3.81
N SER A 283 13.52 3.27 -5.01
CA SER A 283 12.58 3.66 -6.06
C SER A 283 11.86 2.46 -6.69
N LYS A 284 10.79 2.74 -7.42
CA LYS A 284 10.17 1.74 -8.31
C LYS A 284 11.16 1.31 -9.39
N VAL A 285 11.05 0.06 -9.84
CA VAL A 285 11.87 -0.47 -10.93
C VAL A 285 11.42 0.11 -12.27
N VAL A 286 12.33 0.78 -12.99
CA VAL A 286 12.13 1.17 -14.39
C VAL A 286 12.68 0.09 -15.29
N THR A 287 11.91 -0.27 -16.32
CA THR A 287 12.31 -1.29 -17.29
C THR A 287 12.32 -0.74 -18.70
N HIS A 288 13.43 -0.94 -19.42
CA HIS A 288 13.55 -0.62 -20.84
C HIS A 288 14.10 -1.84 -21.60
N THR A 289 13.62 -2.06 -22.82
CA THR A 289 14.14 -3.10 -23.71
C THR A 289 14.67 -2.45 -24.98
N TYR A 290 15.89 -2.83 -25.36
CA TYR A 290 16.59 -2.26 -26.50
C TYR A 290 16.88 -3.33 -27.54
N PHE A 291 16.55 -3.03 -28.79
CA PHE A 291 16.78 -3.91 -29.93
C PHE A 291 17.71 -3.23 -30.93
N ILE A 292 18.88 -3.82 -31.20
CA ILE A 292 19.82 -3.29 -32.19
C ILE A 292 19.73 -4.12 -33.46
N THR A 293 19.32 -3.52 -34.58
CA THR A 293 19.19 -4.16 -35.89
C THR A 293 19.34 -3.13 -37.00
N LEU A 294 19.86 -3.51 -38.17
CA LEU A 294 20.10 -2.57 -39.28
C LEU A 294 18.82 -1.90 -39.78
N GLU A 295 17.68 -2.59 -39.69
CA GLU A 295 16.37 -2.10 -40.12
C GLU A 295 15.70 -1.21 -39.06
N GLY A 296 16.23 -1.13 -37.84
CA GLY A 296 15.59 -0.45 -36.73
C GLY A 296 14.14 -0.93 -36.51
N ALA A 297 13.22 0.02 -36.34
CA ALA A 297 11.79 -0.28 -36.14
C ALA A 297 11.11 -0.88 -37.38
N GLU A 298 11.64 -0.62 -38.59
CA GLU A 298 11.10 -1.12 -39.86
C GLU A 298 11.27 -2.64 -40.03
N ARG A 299 11.98 -3.30 -39.09
CA ARG A 299 12.03 -4.76 -39.02
C ARG A 299 10.63 -5.39 -38.93
N TYR A 300 9.66 -4.68 -38.34
CA TYR A 300 8.31 -5.17 -38.13
C TYR A 300 7.28 -4.23 -38.76
N SER A 301 6.29 -4.79 -39.46
CA SER A 301 5.20 -4.03 -40.07
C SER A 301 4.06 -3.68 -39.10
N LEU A 302 4.12 -4.19 -37.87
CA LEU A 302 3.13 -3.96 -36.82
C LEU A 302 3.81 -3.32 -35.60
N PRO A 303 3.07 -2.55 -34.79
CA PRO A 303 3.58 -2.05 -33.51
C PRO A 303 4.09 -3.19 -32.62
N VAL A 304 5.21 -2.96 -31.97
CA VAL A 304 5.84 -3.93 -31.06
C VAL A 304 5.60 -3.48 -29.61
N LEU A 305 5.00 -4.37 -28.81
CA LEU A 305 4.90 -4.22 -27.36
C LEU A 305 5.99 -5.08 -26.70
N SER A 306 6.76 -4.49 -25.78
CA SER A 306 7.70 -5.24 -24.94
C SER A 306 7.09 -5.45 -23.56
N LEU A 307 7.14 -6.70 -23.07
CA LEU A 307 6.79 -7.07 -21.70
C LEU A 307 8.01 -7.71 -21.04
N ALA A 308 8.33 -7.28 -19.83
CA ALA A 308 9.47 -7.78 -19.07
C ALA A 308 9.01 -8.28 -17.70
N THR A 309 9.48 -9.44 -17.32
CA THR A 309 9.16 -10.09 -16.04
C THR A 309 10.30 -11.01 -15.64
N ASN A 310 10.35 -11.41 -14.36
CA ASN A 310 11.28 -12.44 -13.93
C ASN A 310 10.97 -13.73 -14.71
N LYS A 311 12.00 -14.38 -15.28
CA LYS A 311 11.87 -15.61 -16.07
C LYS A 311 11.06 -16.70 -15.35
N ASP A 312 11.16 -16.76 -14.02
CA ASP A 312 10.50 -17.76 -13.20
C ASP A 312 8.97 -17.64 -13.28
N ASN A 313 8.45 -16.43 -13.52
CA ASN A 313 7.01 -16.23 -13.70
C ASN A 313 6.47 -16.92 -14.97
N LEU A 314 7.36 -17.24 -15.92
CA LEU A 314 7.00 -17.95 -17.15
C LEU A 314 7.45 -19.41 -17.11
N PHE A 315 8.63 -19.71 -16.58
CA PHE A 315 9.30 -21.00 -16.78
C PHE A 315 9.61 -21.79 -15.52
N ASP A 316 9.28 -21.27 -14.33
CA ASP A 316 9.46 -22.02 -13.09
C ASP A 316 8.53 -23.25 -13.03
N TRP A 317 8.98 -24.30 -12.36
CA TRP A 317 8.21 -25.53 -12.24
C TRP A 317 6.97 -25.38 -11.35
N GLU A 318 6.99 -24.53 -10.31
CA GLU A 318 5.85 -24.35 -9.41
C GLU A 318 4.88 -23.27 -9.90
N LYS A 319 5.41 -22.12 -10.34
CA LYS A 319 4.58 -20.94 -10.69
C LYS A 319 4.60 -20.52 -12.16
N GLY A 320 5.43 -21.14 -12.99
CA GLY A 320 5.58 -20.77 -14.39
C GLY A 320 4.37 -21.18 -15.24
N ILE A 321 3.92 -20.28 -16.12
CA ILE A 321 2.74 -20.52 -16.96
C ILE A 321 3.04 -21.14 -18.34
N TYR A 322 4.32 -21.29 -18.71
CA TYR A 322 4.76 -21.81 -20.02
C TYR A 322 5.36 -23.22 -19.95
N VAL A 323 5.41 -23.84 -18.77
CA VAL A 323 5.86 -25.22 -18.59
C VAL A 323 4.71 -26.04 -18.01
N GLY A 324 4.73 -27.37 -18.19
CA GLY A 324 3.71 -28.23 -17.58
C GLY A 324 3.64 -28.02 -16.06
N GLY A 325 4.80 -27.91 -15.42
CA GLY A 325 4.89 -27.55 -14.01
C GLY A 325 4.30 -28.59 -13.06
N LYS A 326 4.26 -28.22 -11.78
CA LYS A 326 3.82 -29.08 -10.68
C LYS A 326 2.38 -29.56 -10.85
N ILE A 327 1.45 -28.64 -11.10
CA ILE A 327 0.01 -28.95 -11.19
C ILE A 327 -0.28 -29.98 -12.29
N PHE A 328 0.35 -29.85 -13.46
CA PHE A 328 0.15 -30.80 -14.55
C PHE A 328 0.76 -32.18 -14.23
N GLU A 329 1.92 -32.20 -13.58
CA GLU A 329 2.58 -33.45 -13.18
C GLU A 329 1.78 -34.17 -12.08
N GLU A 330 1.29 -33.46 -11.07
CA GLU A 330 0.39 -34.01 -10.04
C GLU A 330 -0.90 -34.55 -10.66
N TYR A 331 -1.49 -33.83 -11.63
CA TYR A 331 -2.66 -34.34 -12.37
C TYR A 331 -2.38 -35.67 -13.09
N LEU A 332 -1.22 -35.82 -13.74
CA LEU A 332 -0.84 -37.08 -14.40
C LEU A 332 -0.61 -38.21 -13.41
N GLU A 333 -0.03 -37.92 -12.24
CA GLU A 333 0.12 -38.92 -11.17
C GLU A 333 -1.23 -39.40 -10.63
N GLU A 334 -2.22 -38.51 -10.54
CA GLU A 334 -3.58 -38.83 -10.15
C GLU A 334 -4.41 -39.48 -11.29
N ASN A 335 -4.00 -39.32 -12.55
CA ASN A 335 -4.73 -39.76 -13.76
C ASN A 335 -3.79 -40.44 -14.79
N PRO A 336 -3.29 -41.65 -14.49
CA PRO A 336 -2.23 -42.31 -15.26
C PRO A 336 -2.65 -42.90 -16.61
#